data_AF-A0A9E5EHI3-F1
#
_entry.id   AF-A0A9E5EHI3-F1
#
_cell.length_a   1.000
_cell.length_b   1.000
_cell.length_c   1.000
_cell.angle_alpha   90.00
_cell.angle_beta   90.00
_cell.angle_gamma   90.00
#
_symmetry.space_group_name_H-M   'P 1'
#
loop_
_entity.id
_entity.type
_entity.pdbx_description
1 polymer ?
#
loop_
_entity_poly.entity_id
_entity_poly.type
_entity_poly.pdbx_seq_one_letter_code
_entity_poly.pdbx_strand_id
1 'polypeptide(L)'
;MISLSAGFFYPQTSLPRRGKAAYHSMMFRSGPPRRIQPSLDPAPKPLPEDTPKDSSTVHPLSWRPFVGLAAFGLACLMVGALALFFFLAGSSYSKNDDEIRTPQVLQADYALWSASLRELSKLANSQNTPVVQILPTAVPKDDSTLGLWDCWRNLPPEGLARAVLARRLPQQVELVGLSPRRLLISEDEIAVDYAISLRAKEDILLVPVIPINLSKDLNSHQRRLYPKGVYAYDLPPGKVFDLANQRNVFPAGTTMEGGWTLRRAEKSLGQWKATRADLLPLTRIPALESIFVREASLPPPALLRAQSELINSRDKQIAAKQSLDDRLISITTDVKQYRSSLMSSAPAAAKSKGMGAGSGVPTGAGIGAVGGAATGAGIGAMAGGGDGVAIGAGAGALAGMLIGALVANAEQEKMVEQQKAARREAVAAIERQVTEYEHRLLREFENELGQEANKQESTLARPNWTN
;
A
#
# COMPACT_ATOMS: atom_id res chain seq x y z
N MET A 1 49.12 -12.63 -8.69
CA MET A 1 48.35 -11.37 -8.73
C MET A 1 47.19 -11.52 -7.78
N ILE A 2 47.24 -10.80 -6.65
CA ILE A 2 46.35 -10.96 -5.50
C ILE A 2 45.19 -9.98 -5.67
N SER A 3 43.96 -10.50 -5.74
CA SER A 3 42.73 -9.68 -5.78
C SER A 3 42.15 -9.61 -4.37
N LEU A 4 42.25 -8.43 -3.76
CA LEU A 4 41.72 -8.12 -2.43
C LEU A 4 40.18 -8.00 -2.49
N SER A 5 39.52 -8.82 -1.68
CA SER A 5 38.08 -8.80 -1.45
C SER A 5 37.77 -7.82 -0.31
N ALA A 6 37.06 -6.73 -0.59
CA ALA A 6 36.63 -5.77 0.42
C ALA A 6 35.37 -6.27 1.14
N GLY A 7 35.49 -6.54 2.44
CA GLY A 7 34.38 -6.88 3.32
C GLY A 7 33.59 -5.64 3.74
N PHE A 8 32.27 -5.71 3.62
CA PHE A 8 31.34 -4.70 4.15
C PHE A 8 31.13 -4.91 5.65
N PHE A 9 31.60 -3.97 6.46
CA PHE A 9 31.31 -3.84 7.88
C PHE A 9 30.04 -3.01 8.08
N TYR A 10 29.03 -3.56 8.76
CA TYR A 10 27.87 -2.80 9.24
C TYR A 10 28.17 -2.27 10.67
N PRO A 11 28.05 -0.97 10.94
CA PRO A 11 28.12 -0.47 12.30
C PRO A 11 26.78 -0.69 13.04
N GLN A 12 26.86 -1.36 14.20
CA GLN A 12 25.81 -1.37 15.22
C GLN A 12 25.63 0.04 15.79
N THR A 13 24.48 0.68 15.56
CA THR A 13 24.07 1.87 16.30
C THR A 13 23.18 1.49 17.47
N SER A 14 23.65 1.86 18.66
CA SER A 14 22.99 1.73 19.96
C SER A 14 21.77 2.65 20.09
N LEU A 15 20.68 2.12 20.68
CA LEU A 15 19.45 2.84 21.00
C LEU A 15 19.62 3.70 22.27
N PRO A 16 19.13 4.95 22.31
CA PRO A 16 19.00 5.68 23.56
C PRO A 16 17.68 5.38 24.29
N ARG A 17 17.80 5.39 25.63
CA ARG A 17 16.78 5.21 26.67
C ARG A 17 15.52 6.07 26.45
N ARG A 18 14.35 5.43 26.52
CA ARG A 18 13.03 6.09 26.69
C ARG A 18 12.89 6.69 28.09
N GLY A 19 12.77 8.01 28.15
CA GLY A 19 12.21 8.73 29.29
C GLY A 19 10.69 8.63 29.29
N LYS A 20 10.12 8.34 30.47
CA LYS A 20 8.68 8.34 30.74
C LYS A 20 8.20 9.79 30.92
N ALA A 21 7.12 10.15 30.25
CA ALA A 21 6.24 11.24 30.68
C ALA A 21 4.79 10.80 30.49
N ALA A 22 4.00 11.10 31.51
CA ALA A 22 2.67 10.58 31.74
C ALA A 22 1.58 11.64 31.46
N TYR A 23 0.35 11.13 31.39
CA TYR A 23 -0.95 11.75 31.68
C TYR A 23 -1.89 12.21 30.56
N HIS A 24 -3.14 11.74 30.76
CA HIS A 24 -4.46 12.20 30.30
C HIS A 24 -4.87 11.88 28.84
N SER A 25 -6.09 11.44 28.52
CA SER A 25 -7.34 11.41 29.28
C SER A 25 -8.30 10.33 28.76
N MET A 26 -9.20 9.89 29.65
CA MET A 26 -10.30 8.95 29.45
C MET A 26 -11.30 9.39 28.38
N MET A 27 -11.85 8.45 27.62
CA MET A 27 -13.30 8.36 27.40
C MET A 27 -13.75 6.91 27.31
N PHE A 28 -14.57 6.53 28.29
CA PHE A 28 -15.36 5.30 28.34
C PHE A 28 -16.37 5.28 27.19
N ARG A 29 -16.44 4.17 26.43
CA ARG A 29 -17.65 3.77 25.72
C ARG A 29 -18.14 2.45 26.32
N SER A 30 -19.26 2.54 27.03
CA SER A 30 -20.06 1.44 27.54
C SER A 30 -20.65 0.64 26.38
N GLY A 31 -20.27 -0.64 26.29
CA GLY A 31 -20.95 -1.63 25.45
C GLY A 31 -22.11 -2.30 26.20
N PRO A 32 -23.16 -2.76 25.50
CA PRO A 32 -24.39 -3.29 26.09
C PRO A 32 -24.22 -4.67 26.75
N PRO A 33 -25.15 -5.07 27.65
CA PRO A 33 -24.96 -6.20 28.57
C PRO A 33 -25.03 -7.58 27.89
N ARG A 34 -24.21 -8.49 28.44
CA ARG A 34 -24.20 -9.93 28.15
C ARG A 34 -25.58 -10.54 28.41
N ARG A 35 -26.12 -11.21 27.39
CA ARG A 35 -27.28 -12.09 27.51
C ARG A 35 -26.91 -13.31 28.34
N ILE A 36 -27.52 -13.42 29.51
CA ILE A 36 -27.44 -14.58 30.40
C ILE A 36 -28.09 -15.77 29.67
N GLN A 37 -27.34 -16.84 29.46
CA GLN A 37 -27.91 -18.14 29.07
C GLN A 37 -28.66 -18.73 30.28
N PRO A 38 -29.89 -19.23 30.10
CA PRO A 38 -30.58 -19.95 31.16
C PRO A 38 -29.88 -21.30 31.42
N SER A 39 -29.68 -21.57 32.70
CA SER A 39 -29.25 -22.85 33.25
C SER A 39 -30.18 -23.97 32.78
N LEU A 40 -29.62 -25.04 32.21
CA LEU A 40 -30.32 -26.31 32.05
C LEU A 40 -30.61 -26.91 33.43
N ASP A 41 -31.87 -27.27 33.64
CA ASP A 41 -32.33 -28.03 34.80
C ASP A 41 -31.66 -29.40 34.91
N PRO A 42 -31.50 -29.93 36.13
CA PRO A 42 -31.02 -31.29 36.37
C PRO A 42 -32.09 -32.33 36.04
N ALA A 43 -31.64 -33.42 35.41
CA ALA A 43 -32.45 -34.59 35.06
C ALA A 43 -33.10 -35.26 36.29
N PRO A 44 -34.32 -35.83 36.14
CA PRO A 44 -35.03 -36.49 37.22
C PRO A 44 -34.46 -37.88 37.59
N LYS A 45 -34.65 -38.22 38.87
CA LYS A 45 -34.28 -39.47 39.55
C LYS A 45 -34.84 -40.76 38.91
N PRO A 46 -34.20 -41.92 39.15
CA PRO A 46 -34.66 -43.22 38.68
C PRO A 46 -35.89 -43.70 39.46
N LEU A 47 -36.83 -44.34 38.76
CA LEU A 47 -37.97 -45.07 39.30
C LEU A 47 -37.74 -46.60 39.15
N PRO A 48 -38.48 -47.42 39.91
CA PRO A 48 -37.96 -48.63 40.52
C PRO A 48 -37.99 -49.86 39.62
N GLU A 49 -37.09 -50.75 40.00
CA GLU A 49 -36.91 -52.12 39.57
C GLU A 49 -38.10 -52.98 40.03
N ASP A 50 -39.02 -53.27 39.11
CA ASP A 50 -40.03 -54.32 39.29
C ASP A 50 -39.57 -55.61 38.61
N THR A 51 -39.38 -56.62 39.46
CA THR A 51 -39.18 -58.01 39.06
C THR A 51 -40.54 -58.66 38.79
N PRO A 52 -40.61 -59.53 37.77
CA PRO A 52 -41.29 -60.79 37.99
C PRO A 52 -40.38 -61.97 37.64
N LYS A 53 -40.19 -62.82 38.64
CA LYS A 53 -40.01 -64.26 38.46
C LYS A 53 -41.14 -64.77 37.57
N ASP A 54 -40.83 -65.42 36.46
CA ASP A 54 -41.42 -66.73 36.25
C ASP A 54 -40.56 -67.64 35.38
N SER A 55 -40.44 -68.85 35.88
CA SER A 55 -39.67 -69.97 35.36
C SER A 55 -40.37 -70.60 34.16
N SER A 56 -39.72 -70.61 33.00
CA SER A 56 -39.97 -71.64 31.99
C SER A 56 -38.63 -72.16 31.46
N THR A 57 -38.32 -73.38 31.92
CA THR A 57 -37.17 -74.17 31.53
C THR A 57 -37.36 -74.66 30.10
N VAL A 58 -36.89 -73.87 29.13
CA VAL A 58 -36.81 -74.30 27.73
C VAL A 58 -35.42 -74.87 27.47
N HIS A 59 -35.39 -76.12 27.00
CA HIS A 59 -34.19 -76.89 26.70
C HIS A 59 -33.22 -76.12 25.79
N PRO A 60 -31.89 -76.15 26.06
CA PRO A 60 -30.90 -75.46 25.26
C PRO A 60 -30.72 -76.19 23.93
N LEU A 61 -31.48 -75.79 22.92
CA LEU A 61 -31.16 -76.11 21.54
C LEU A 61 -29.86 -75.36 21.21
N SER A 62 -28.80 -76.12 20.96
CA SER A 62 -27.41 -75.69 20.82
C SER A 62 -27.16 -74.81 19.59
N TRP A 63 -27.67 -73.58 19.61
CA TRP A 63 -27.46 -72.55 18.59
C TRP A 63 -26.13 -71.79 18.76
N ARG A 64 -25.10 -72.48 19.26
CA ARG A 64 -23.77 -71.91 19.50
C ARG A 64 -22.95 -71.58 18.24
N PRO A 65 -23.14 -72.18 17.04
CA PRO A 65 -22.34 -71.78 15.87
C PRO A 65 -22.86 -70.49 15.19
N PHE A 66 -24.15 -70.15 15.31
CA PHE A 66 -24.72 -68.98 14.62
C PHE A 66 -24.41 -67.64 15.30
N VAL A 67 -24.31 -67.61 16.63
CA VAL A 67 -23.96 -66.39 17.38
C VAL A 67 -22.53 -65.93 17.06
N GLY A 68 -21.59 -66.86 16.86
CA GLY A 68 -20.22 -66.55 16.47
C GLY A 68 -20.11 -65.93 15.07
N LEU A 69 -20.85 -66.46 14.10
CA LEU A 69 -20.88 -65.91 12.73
C LEU A 69 -21.52 -64.51 12.67
N ALA A 70 -22.60 -64.28 13.42
CA ALA A 70 -23.22 -62.97 13.51
C ALA A 70 -22.30 -61.92 14.17
N ALA A 71 -21.60 -62.30 15.24
CA ALA A 71 -20.64 -61.43 15.91
C ALA A 71 -19.44 -61.09 15.01
N PHE A 72 -18.92 -62.06 14.26
CA PHE A 72 -17.86 -61.83 13.28
C PHE A 72 -18.31 -60.91 12.15
N GLY A 73 -19.52 -61.12 11.60
CA GLY A 73 -20.09 -60.24 10.58
C GLY A 73 -20.25 -58.81 11.06
N LEU A 74 -20.74 -58.61 12.29
CA LEU A 74 -20.86 -57.28 12.90
C LEU A 74 -19.48 -56.62 13.10
N ALA A 75 -18.48 -57.37 13.55
CA ALA A 75 -17.12 -56.86 13.73
C ALA A 75 -16.50 -56.43 12.38
N CYS A 76 -16.65 -57.23 11.32
CA CYS A 76 -16.21 -56.86 9.97
C CYS A 76 -16.93 -55.60 9.46
N LEU A 77 -18.23 -55.46 9.70
CA LEU A 77 -18.98 -54.26 9.34
C LEU A 77 -18.52 -53.03 10.14
N MET A 78 -18.23 -53.17 11.42
CA MET A 78 -17.72 -52.07 12.25
C MET A 78 -16.31 -51.64 11.83
N VAL A 79 -15.42 -52.59 11.54
CA VAL A 79 -14.07 -52.28 11.00
C VAL A 79 -14.17 -51.65 9.61
N GLY A 80 -15.07 -52.16 8.75
CA GLY A 80 -15.35 -51.59 7.44
C GLY A 80 -15.91 -50.17 7.54
N ALA A 81 -16.85 -49.92 8.45
CA ALA A 81 -17.44 -48.61 8.70
C ALA A 81 -16.43 -47.63 9.32
N LEU A 82 -15.55 -48.10 10.22
CA LEU A 82 -14.48 -47.28 10.79
C LEU A 82 -13.42 -46.93 9.74
N ALA A 83 -13.00 -47.91 8.93
CA ALA A 83 -12.09 -47.68 7.82
C ALA A 83 -12.71 -46.71 6.79
N LEU A 84 -14.00 -46.90 6.46
CA LEU A 84 -14.76 -45.99 5.61
C LEU A 84 -14.90 -44.60 6.26
N PHE A 85 -15.07 -44.51 7.57
CA PHE A 85 -15.12 -43.23 8.28
C PHE A 85 -13.78 -42.52 8.21
N PHE A 86 -12.66 -43.19 8.46
CA PHE A 86 -11.32 -42.60 8.27
C PHE A 86 -11.04 -42.27 6.81
N PHE A 87 -11.60 -43.03 5.88
CA PHE A 87 -11.54 -42.76 4.44
C PHE A 87 -12.37 -41.51 4.06
N LEU A 88 -13.55 -41.33 4.66
CA LEU A 88 -14.48 -40.23 4.37
C LEU A 88 -14.23 -38.97 5.19
N ALA A 89 -13.61 -39.08 6.37
CA ALA A 89 -13.35 -37.95 7.27
C ALA A 89 -12.46 -36.88 6.63
N GLY A 90 -11.84 -37.20 5.48
CA GLY A 90 -10.96 -36.30 4.74
C GLY A 90 -9.69 -36.05 5.52
N SER A 91 -8.57 -35.89 4.83
CA SER A 91 -7.41 -35.35 5.53
C SER A 91 -7.66 -33.87 5.80
N SER A 92 -7.58 -33.48 7.08
CA SER A 92 -7.68 -32.07 7.45
C SER A 92 -6.48 -31.33 6.87
N TYR A 93 -6.67 -30.06 6.53
CA TYR A 93 -5.60 -29.21 6.02
C TYR A 93 -5.64 -27.85 6.71
N SER A 94 -4.50 -27.19 6.76
CA SER A 94 -4.38 -25.85 7.31
C SER A 94 -4.82 -24.81 6.29
N LYS A 95 -5.65 -23.86 6.73
CA LYS A 95 -6.01 -22.67 5.95
C LYS A 95 -5.02 -21.52 6.21
N ASN A 96 -4.16 -21.65 7.23
CA ASN A 96 -3.20 -20.64 7.62
C ASN A 96 -1.99 -20.64 6.66
N ASP A 97 -1.32 -19.50 6.59
CA ASP A 97 -0.08 -19.35 5.83
C ASP A 97 1.10 -20.00 6.57
N ASP A 98 1.27 -21.31 6.35
CA ASP A 98 2.35 -22.12 6.94
C ASP A 98 3.63 -22.11 6.08
N GLU A 99 3.74 -21.21 5.11
CA GLU A 99 4.87 -21.18 4.19
C GLU A 99 6.18 -20.73 4.88
N ILE A 100 7.26 -21.48 4.65
CA ILE A 100 8.58 -21.18 5.19
C ILE A 100 9.23 -20.12 4.30
N ARG A 101 9.38 -18.91 4.83
CA ARG A 101 9.90 -17.74 4.12
C ARG A 101 11.26 -17.34 4.66
N THR A 102 12.29 -18.13 4.35
CA THR A 102 13.67 -17.71 4.65
C THR A 102 14.12 -16.63 3.66
N PRO A 103 15.09 -15.76 4.02
CA PRO A 103 15.62 -14.76 3.08
C PRO A 103 16.12 -15.35 1.76
N GLN A 104 16.71 -16.56 1.80
CA GLN A 104 17.17 -17.27 0.61
C GLN A 104 16.00 -17.70 -0.29
N VAL A 105 14.93 -18.21 0.30
CA VAL A 105 13.71 -18.57 -0.45
C VAL A 105 13.09 -17.34 -1.07
N LEU A 106 12.95 -16.24 -0.31
CA LEU A 106 12.43 -14.98 -0.83
C LEU A 106 13.26 -14.41 -1.99
N GLN A 107 14.59 -14.53 -1.93
CA GLN A 107 15.47 -14.09 -3.02
C GLN A 107 15.31 -14.95 -4.27
N ALA A 108 15.21 -16.27 -4.13
CA ALA A 108 14.97 -17.18 -5.25
C ALA A 108 13.58 -16.92 -5.88
N ASP A 109 12.57 -16.78 -5.05
CA ASP A 109 11.19 -16.48 -5.45
C ASP A 109 11.13 -15.13 -6.17
N TYR A 110 11.83 -14.10 -5.65
CA TYR A 110 11.96 -12.80 -6.29
C TYR A 110 12.61 -12.89 -7.68
N ALA A 111 13.70 -13.67 -7.83
CA ALA A 111 14.39 -13.81 -9.10
C ALA A 111 13.47 -14.43 -10.16
N LEU A 112 12.75 -15.50 -9.81
CA LEU A 112 11.79 -16.17 -10.70
C LEU A 112 10.61 -15.26 -11.06
N TRP A 113 10.00 -14.65 -10.03
CA TRP A 113 8.85 -13.78 -10.21
C TRP A 113 9.19 -12.53 -11.04
N SER A 114 10.28 -11.83 -10.73
CA SER A 114 10.71 -10.65 -11.48
C SER A 114 11.13 -10.98 -12.91
N ALA A 115 11.75 -12.15 -13.15
CA ALA A 115 12.06 -12.62 -14.50
C ALA A 115 10.78 -12.78 -15.34
N SER A 116 9.73 -13.39 -14.75
CA SER A 116 8.44 -13.55 -15.43
C SER A 116 7.79 -12.21 -15.78
N LEU A 117 7.82 -11.21 -14.88
CA LEU A 117 7.30 -9.87 -15.19
C LEU A 117 8.10 -9.15 -16.28
N ARG A 118 9.43 -9.31 -16.29
CA ARG A 118 10.28 -8.73 -17.34
C ARG A 118 9.99 -9.38 -18.70
N GLU A 119 9.78 -10.69 -18.73
CA GLU A 119 9.38 -11.42 -19.94
C GLU A 119 8.01 -10.95 -20.44
N LEU A 120 7.05 -10.78 -19.53
CA LEU A 120 5.74 -10.21 -19.86
C LEU A 120 5.82 -8.81 -20.42
N SER A 121 6.67 -7.96 -19.85
CA SER A 121 6.90 -6.62 -20.39
C SER A 121 7.50 -6.68 -21.79
N LYS A 122 8.44 -7.59 -22.06
CA LYS A 122 9.00 -7.79 -23.41
C LYS A 122 7.95 -8.27 -24.40
N LEU A 123 7.13 -9.26 -24.03
CA LEU A 123 6.06 -9.81 -24.86
C LEU A 123 4.97 -8.77 -25.13
N ALA A 124 4.56 -8.03 -24.10
CA ALA A 124 3.59 -6.96 -24.24
C ALA A 124 4.10 -5.85 -25.17
N ASN A 125 5.41 -5.58 -25.18
CA ASN A 125 6.04 -4.60 -26.06
C ASN A 125 6.22 -5.07 -27.50
N SER A 126 6.37 -6.38 -27.74
CA SER A 126 6.79 -6.89 -29.04
C SER A 126 5.66 -7.01 -30.07
N GLN A 127 4.39 -7.20 -29.71
CA GLN A 127 3.35 -7.48 -30.72
C GLN A 127 1.90 -7.10 -30.34
N ASN A 128 1.09 -6.87 -31.39
CA ASN A 128 -0.39 -6.85 -31.42
C ASN A 128 -1.04 -8.23 -31.13
N THR A 129 -0.28 -9.20 -30.64
CA THR A 129 -0.76 -10.56 -30.43
C THR A 129 -1.27 -10.68 -29.01
N PRO A 130 -2.50 -11.17 -28.77
CA PRO A 130 -2.98 -11.43 -27.42
C PRO A 130 -1.97 -12.36 -26.73
N VAL A 131 -1.50 -11.98 -25.54
CA VAL A 131 -0.45 -12.71 -24.82
C VAL A 131 -1.08 -13.97 -24.21
N VAL A 132 -1.10 -15.08 -24.95
CA VAL A 132 -1.87 -16.29 -24.56
C VAL A 132 -1.15 -17.18 -23.54
N GLN A 133 0.18 -17.12 -23.39
CA GLN A 133 0.91 -17.99 -22.46
C GLN A 133 1.80 -17.21 -21.50
N ILE A 134 1.22 -16.89 -20.33
CA ILE A 134 1.90 -16.18 -19.25
C ILE A 134 2.19 -17.10 -18.07
N LEU A 135 1.33 -18.10 -17.88
CA LEU A 135 1.53 -19.12 -16.87
C LEU A 135 2.62 -20.09 -17.36
N PRO A 136 3.43 -20.67 -16.45
CA PRO A 136 4.36 -21.74 -16.79
C PRO A 136 3.65 -22.84 -17.58
N THR A 137 4.31 -23.52 -18.51
CA THR A 137 3.69 -24.65 -19.21
C THR A 137 3.38 -25.75 -18.20
N ALA A 138 2.13 -26.25 -18.22
CA ALA A 138 1.75 -27.36 -17.36
C ALA A 138 2.60 -28.60 -17.68
N VAL A 139 3.12 -29.23 -16.63
CA VAL A 139 3.83 -30.51 -16.77
C VAL A 139 2.86 -31.53 -17.36
N PRO A 140 3.28 -32.32 -18.38
CA PRO A 140 2.46 -33.41 -18.90
C PRO A 140 1.97 -34.32 -17.77
N LYS A 141 0.74 -34.83 -17.92
CA LYS A 141 0.18 -35.72 -16.91
C LYS A 141 1.02 -36.99 -16.84
N ASP A 142 1.53 -37.30 -15.65
CA ASP A 142 2.30 -38.50 -15.37
C ASP A 142 1.44 -39.45 -14.53
N ASP A 143 0.67 -40.29 -15.24
CA ASP A 143 -0.23 -41.27 -14.64
C ASP A 143 0.50 -42.31 -13.77
N SER A 144 1.82 -42.50 -13.96
CA SER A 144 2.61 -43.44 -13.14
C SER A 144 2.77 -42.96 -11.70
N THR A 145 2.84 -41.64 -11.49
CA THR A 145 2.96 -41.03 -10.16
C THR A 145 1.60 -40.77 -9.49
N LEU A 146 0.52 -40.77 -10.28
CA LEU A 146 -0.84 -40.52 -9.84
C LEU A 146 -1.66 -41.81 -9.75
N GLY A 147 -1.03 -42.90 -9.30
CA GLY A 147 -1.74 -44.14 -9.01
C GLY A 147 -2.84 -43.91 -7.96
N LEU A 148 -3.96 -44.63 -8.06
CA LEU A 148 -5.09 -44.51 -7.13
C LEU A 148 -4.65 -44.60 -5.65
N TRP A 149 -3.70 -45.48 -5.35
CA TRP A 149 -3.18 -45.67 -4.00
C TRP A 149 -2.27 -44.53 -3.54
N ASP A 150 -1.37 -44.05 -4.41
CA ASP A 150 -0.47 -42.94 -4.11
C ASP A 150 -1.24 -41.62 -3.97
N CYS A 151 -2.23 -41.39 -4.83
CA CYS A 151 -3.13 -40.25 -4.71
C CYS A 151 -3.87 -40.28 -3.37
N TRP A 152 -4.40 -41.43 -2.97
CA TRP A 152 -5.13 -41.54 -1.72
C TRP A 152 -4.23 -41.28 -0.49
N ARG A 153 -3.01 -41.82 -0.48
CA ARG A 153 -2.13 -41.76 0.69
C ARG A 153 -1.34 -40.47 0.79
N ASN A 154 -0.82 -39.99 -0.33
CA ASN A 154 0.25 -39.01 -0.39
C ASN A 154 -0.18 -37.68 -1.03
N LEU A 155 -1.28 -37.64 -1.80
CA LEU A 155 -1.72 -36.38 -2.39
C LEU A 155 -2.33 -35.48 -1.32
N PRO A 156 -1.84 -34.24 -1.16
CA PRO A 156 -2.49 -33.26 -0.31
C PRO A 156 -3.92 -33.00 -0.80
N PRO A 157 -4.88 -32.72 0.11
CA PRO A 157 -6.23 -32.31 -0.27
C PRO A 157 -6.20 -31.17 -1.28
N GLU A 158 -7.05 -31.25 -2.29
CA GLU A 158 -7.21 -30.18 -3.28
C GLU A 158 -7.54 -28.83 -2.59
N GLY A 159 -8.28 -28.88 -1.47
CA GLY A 159 -8.59 -27.71 -0.66
C GLY A 159 -7.36 -26.97 -0.11
N LEU A 160 -6.24 -27.68 0.14
CA LEU A 160 -4.97 -27.05 0.54
C LEU A 160 -4.40 -26.24 -0.62
N ALA A 161 -4.27 -26.85 -1.79
CA ALA A 161 -3.74 -26.20 -2.99
C ALA A 161 -4.59 -24.98 -3.40
N ARG A 162 -5.92 -25.12 -3.35
CA ARG A 162 -6.86 -24.00 -3.58
C ARG A 162 -6.66 -22.88 -2.56
N ALA A 163 -6.51 -23.20 -1.27
CA ALA A 163 -6.27 -22.19 -0.24
C ALA A 163 -4.94 -21.46 -0.46
N VAL A 164 -3.87 -22.17 -0.80
CA VAL A 164 -2.55 -21.57 -1.12
C VAL A 164 -2.65 -20.64 -2.33
N LEU A 165 -3.28 -21.08 -3.41
CA LEU A 165 -3.48 -20.25 -4.61
C LEU A 165 -4.36 -19.04 -4.32
N ALA A 166 -5.46 -19.20 -3.58
CA ALA A 166 -6.37 -18.11 -3.25
C ALA A 166 -5.69 -16.96 -2.49
N ARG A 167 -4.71 -17.26 -1.62
CA ARG A 167 -3.91 -16.23 -0.92
C ARG A 167 -2.95 -15.47 -1.82
N ARG A 168 -2.51 -16.12 -2.91
CA ARG A 168 -1.49 -15.59 -3.82
C ARG A 168 -2.11 -14.85 -5.01
N LEU A 169 -3.32 -15.24 -5.42
CA LEU A 169 -4.02 -14.63 -6.52
C LEU A 169 -4.71 -13.33 -6.07
N PRO A 170 -4.72 -12.29 -6.92
CA PRO A 170 -5.52 -11.10 -6.65
C PRO A 170 -7.01 -11.45 -6.69
N GLN A 171 -7.85 -10.72 -5.95
CA GLN A 171 -9.29 -11.00 -5.84
C GLN A 171 -10.04 -10.96 -7.19
N GLN A 172 -9.44 -10.27 -8.15
CA GLN A 172 -9.88 -10.11 -9.54
C GLN A 172 -9.52 -11.30 -10.44
N VAL A 173 -8.81 -12.30 -9.94
CA VAL A 173 -8.52 -13.55 -10.65
C VAL A 173 -9.19 -14.70 -9.91
N GLU A 174 -10.01 -15.46 -10.62
CA GLU A 174 -10.70 -16.63 -10.11
C GLU A 174 -9.99 -17.92 -10.51
N LEU A 175 -9.84 -18.85 -9.57
CA LEU A 175 -9.39 -20.20 -9.86
C LEU A 175 -10.59 -21.05 -10.35
N VAL A 176 -10.67 -21.29 -11.65
CA VAL A 176 -11.74 -22.08 -12.29
C VAL A 176 -11.44 -23.57 -12.20
N GLY A 177 -10.21 -23.97 -12.51
CA GLY A 177 -9.79 -25.36 -12.60
C GLY A 177 -8.48 -25.63 -11.88
N LEU A 178 -8.39 -26.80 -11.24
CA LEU A 178 -7.18 -27.29 -10.59
C LEU A 178 -7.12 -28.81 -10.78
N SER A 179 -6.06 -29.32 -11.39
CA SER A 179 -5.90 -30.75 -11.65
C SER A 179 -4.45 -31.19 -11.36
N PRO A 180 -4.22 -32.20 -10.51
CA PRO A 180 -2.87 -32.72 -10.28
C PRO A 180 -2.35 -33.40 -11.56
N ARG A 181 -1.08 -33.19 -11.87
CA ARG A 181 -0.41 -33.72 -13.07
C ARG A 181 0.74 -34.65 -12.73
N ARG A 182 1.50 -34.35 -11.69
CA ARG A 182 2.62 -35.19 -11.24
C ARG A 182 2.79 -35.08 -9.73
N LEU A 183 3.04 -36.20 -9.08
CA LEU A 183 3.32 -36.30 -7.64
C LEU A 183 4.77 -36.74 -7.44
N LEU A 184 5.54 -35.94 -6.71
CA LEU A 184 6.92 -36.26 -6.37
C LEU A 184 7.00 -36.47 -4.86
N ILE A 185 7.42 -37.66 -4.46
CA ILE A 185 7.56 -38.05 -3.05
C ILE A 185 9.05 -38.12 -2.74
N SER A 186 9.49 -37.28 -1.81
CA SER A 186 10.79 -37.37 -1.14
C SER A 186 10.56 -37.80 0.32
N GLU A 187 11.62 -38.18 1.04
CA GLU A 187 11.56 -38.83 2.36
C GLU A 187 10.54 -38.18 3.34
N ASP A 188 10.54 -36.84 3.43
CA ASP A 188 9.62 -36.06 4.28
C ASP A 188 8.85 -34.97 3.52
N GLU A 189 9.00 -34.90 2.20
CA GLU A 189 8.50 -33.78 1.40
C GLU A 189 7.69 -34.28 0.22
N ILE A 190 6.51 -33.69 0.04
CA ILE A 190 5.65 -33.97 -1.11
C ILE A 190 5.56 -32.73 -1.97
N ALA A 191 5.96 -32.88 -3.24
CA ALA A 191 5.76 -31.87 -4.26
C ALA A 191 4.68 -32.32 -5.25
N VAL A 192 3.82 -31.40 -5.66
CA VAL A 192 2.75 -31.69 -6.62
C VAL A 192 2.73 -30.64 -7.70
N ASP A 193 2.84 -31.08 -8.95
CA ASP A 193 2.61 -30.24 -10.11
C ASP A 193 1.13 -30.28 -10.46
N TYR A 194 0.52 -29.10 -10.62
CA TYR A 194 -0.86 -28.94 -11.02
C TYR A 194 -0.94 -28.26 -12.39
N ALA A 195 -1.96 -28.61 -13.16
CA ALA A 195 -2.49 -27.73 -14.19
C ALA A 195 -3.63 -26.90 -13.59
N ILE A 196 -3.55 -25.59 -13.80
CA ILE A 196 -4.49 -24.60 -13.31
C ILE A 196 -5.16 -23.88 -14.47
N SER A 197 -6.43 -23.52 -14.27
CA SER A 197 -7.18 -22.64 -15.15
C SER A 197 -7.66 -21.45 -14.34
N LEU A 198 -7.22 -20.25 -14.70
CA LEU A 198 -7.52 -18.99 -14.03
C LEU A 198 -8.41 -18.13 -14.93
N ARG A 199 -9.36 -17.40 -14.37
CA ARG A 199 -10.21 -16.46 -15.11
C ARG A 199 -10.07 -15.06 -14.56
N ALA A 200 -9.79 -14.09 -15.43
CA ALA A 200 -9.81 -12.68 -15.05
C ALA A 200 -11.27 -12.21 -14.90
N LYS A 201 -11.62 -11.62 -13.76
CA LYS A 201 -12.96 -11.02 -13.52
C LYS A 201 -13.09 -9.62 -14.11
N GLU A 202 -11.98 -8.91 -14.20
CA GLU A 202 -11.86 -7.59 -14.83
C GLU A 202 -10.57 -7.52 -15.66
N ASP A 203 -10.38 -6.42 -16.39
CA ASP A 203 -9.16 -6.19 -17.17
C ASP A 203 -7.94 -6.14 -16.25
N ILE A 204 -6.95 -6.95 -16.55
CA ILE A 204 -5.64 -6.95 -15.89
C ILE A 204 -4.65 -6.30 -16.84
N LEU A 205 -4.15 -5.15 -16.42
CA LEU A 205 -3.27 -4.30 -17.18
C LEU A 205 -1.83 -4.46 -16.68
N LEU A 206 -0.87 -4.42 -17.59
CA LEU A 206 0.53 -4.22 -17.28
C LEU A 206 0.84 -2.73 -17.35
N VAL A 207 1.22 -2.14 -16.21
CA VAL A 207 1.38 -0.70 -16.08
C VAL A 207 2.80 -0.35 -15.64
N PRO A 208 3.53 0.44 -16.43
CA PRO A 208 4.84 0.94 -16.02
C PRO A 208 4.75 1.79 -14.75
N VAL A 209 5.74 1.65 -13.88
CA VAL A 209 5.88 2.48 -12.68
C VAL A 209 7.01 3.48 -12.92
N ILE A 210 6.64 4.76 -12.92
CA ILE A 210 7.57 5.86 -13.21
C ILE A 210 7.70 6.77 -11.99
N PRO A 211 8.82 7.51 -11.85
CA PRO A 211 8.86 8.67 -10.96
C PRO A 211 7.75 9.64 -11.34
N ILE A 212 7.19 10.34 -10.34
CA ILE A 212 6.21 11.39 -10.60
C ILE A 212 6.77 12.42 -11.59
N ASN A 213 6.04 12.65 -12.69
CA ASN A 213 6.42 13.66 -13.67
C ASN A 213 6.17 15.05 -13.08
N LEU A 214 7.23 15.83 -12.92
CA LEU A 214 7.20 17.17 -12.36
C LEU A 214 7.16 18.19 -13.49
N SER A 215 6.17 19.09 -13.47
CA SER A 215 6.14 20.20 -14.42
C SER A 215 7.39 21.08 -14.25
N LYS A 216 7.90 21.63 -15.36
CA LYS A 216 9.00 22.59 -15.36
C LYS A 216 8.61 23.88 -14.64
N ASP A 217 7.33 24.17 -14.52
CA ASP A 217 6.85 25.40 -13.88
C ASP A 217 6.80 25.30 -12.35
N LEU A 218 7.03 24.11 -11.79
CA LEU A 218 7.07 23.93 -10.34
C LEU A 218 8.26 24.66 -9.71
N ASN A 219 7.99 25.30 -8.58
CA ASN A 219 9.01 25.99 -7.80
C ASN A 219 10.03 24.99 -7.20
N SER A 220 11.18 25.49 -6.73
CA SER A 220 12.26 24.65 -6.19
C SER A 220 11.81 23.81 -4.98
N HIS A 221 10.91 24.33 -4.14
CA HIS A 221 10.38 23.64 -2.97
C HIS A 221 9.46 22.47 -3.37
N GLN A 222 8.55 22.69 -4.31
CA GLN A 222 7.66 21.67 -4.87
C GLN A 222 8.47 20.53 -5.48
N ARG A 223 9.49 20.84 -6.30
CA ARG A 223 10.35 19.82 -6.90
C ARG A 223 11.07 18.95 -5.86
N ARG A 224 11.38 19.51 -4.69
CA ARG A 224 12.01 18.78 -3.58
C ARG A 224 11.02 17.94 -2.78
N LEU A 225 9.78 18.40 -2.61
CA LEU A 225 8.77 17.76 -1.76
C LEU A 225 7.98 16.67 -2.49
N TYR A 226 7.61 16.89 -3.76
CA TYR A 226 6.79 15.96 -4.52
C TYR A 226 7.36 14.53 -4.58
N PRO A 227 8.68 14.30 -4.78
CA PRO A 227 9.25 12.94 -4.75
C PRO A 227 9.10 12.20 -3.40
N LYS A 228 8.73 12.91 -2.33
CA LYS A 228 8.51 12.32 -1.00
C LYS A 228 7.05 11.94 -0.74
N GLY A 229 6.12 12.40 -1.59
CA GLY A 229 4.71 12.09 -1.46
C GLY A 229 4.39 10.62 -1.72
N VAL A 230 3.38 10.10 -1.02
CA VAL A 230 2.84 8.75 -1.25
C VAL A 230 1.61 8.85 -2.15
N TYR A 231 1.75 8.45 -3.42
CA TYR A 231 0.70 8.59 -4.42
C TYR A 231 -0.13 7.31 -4.64
N ALA A 232 0.38 6.17 -4.20
CA ALA A 232 -0.29 4.87 -4.24
C ALA A 232 0.11 4.02 -3.02
N TYR A 233 -0.79 3.13 -2.58
CA TYR A 233 -0.63 2.37 -1.32
C TYR A 233 0.31 1.18 -1.47
N ASP A 234 0.60 0.79 -2.70
CA ASP A 234 1.41 -0.36 -3.09
C ASP A 234 2.70 0.06 -3.81
N LEU A 235 2.95 1.37 -3.94
CA LEU A 235 4.17 1.90 -4.53
C LEU A 235 5.05 2.62 -3.51
N PRO A 236 6.39 2.64 -3.73
CA PRO A 236 7.28 3.50 -2.98
C PRO A 236 6.93 5.00 -3.13
N PRO A 237 7.33 5.84 -2.16
CA PRO A 237 7.17 7.29 -2.25
C PRO A 237 7.76 7.85 -3.56
N GLY A 238 7.08 8.85 -4.13
CA GLY A 238 7.51 9.49 -5.38
C GLY A 238 7.29 8.69 -6.65
N LYS A 239 6.71 7.48 -6.57
CA LYS A 239 6.38 6.64 -7.73
C LYS A 239 4.89 6.68 -8.04
N VAL A 240 4.56 6.58 -9.33
CA VAL A 240 3.19 6.60 -9.83
C VAL A 240 3.05 5.58 -10.96
N PHE A 241 1.83 5.09 -11.17
CA PHE A 241 1.50 4.28 -12.34
C PHE A 241 1.40 5.18 -13.58
N ASP A 242 2.05 4.77 -14.67
CA ASP A 242 1.96 5.43 -15.97
C ASP A 242 0.75 4.91 -16.75
N LEU A 243 -0.42 5.46 -16.42
CA LEU A 243 -1.68 5.07 -17.04
C LEU A 243 -1.75 5.37 -18.54
N ALA A 244 -0.90 6.27 -19.04
CA ALA A 244 -0.85 6.57 -20.48
C ALA A 244 -0.20 5.43 -21.28
N ASN A 245 0.72 4.68 -20.65
CA ASN A 245 1.44 3.57 -21.24
C ASN A 245 0.97 2.19 -20.71
N GLN A 246 -0.22 2.12 -20.12
CA GLN A 246 -0.81 0.86 -19.67
C GLN A 246 -1.16 -0.05 -20.86
N ARG A 247 -0.99 -1.37 -20.70
CA ARG A 247 -1.34 -2.36 -21.71
C ARG A 247 -2.29 -3.39 -21.14
N ASN A 248 -3.41 -3.67 -21.81
CA ASN A 248 -4.30 -4.75 -21.39
C ASN A 248 -3.68 -6.11 -21.74
N VAL A 249 -3.30 -6.86 -20.71
CA VAL A 249 -2.69 -8.18 -20.87
C VAL A 249 -3.74 -9.27 -20.80
N PHE A 250 -4.71 -9.13 -19.90
CA PHE A 250 -5.82 -10.07 -19.76
C PHE A 250 -7.14 -9.32 -19.74
N PRO A 251 -7.87 -9.31 -20.86
CA PRO A 251 -9.24 -8.80 -20.87
C PRO A 251 -10.13 -9.54 -19.88
N ALA A 252 -11.11 -8.85 -19.31
CA ALA A 252 -12.12 -9.45 -18.46
C ALA A 252 -12.77 -10.69 -19.11
N GLY A 253 -12.96 -11.75 -18.34
CA GLY A 253 -13.50 -13.04 -18.78
C GLY A 253 -12.47 -13.97 -19.44
N THR A 254 -11.27 -13.50 -19.76
CA THR A 254 -10.22 -14.35 -20.35
C THR A 254 -9.83 -15.46 -19.39
N THR A 255 -9.83 -16.70 -19.89
CA THR A 255 -9.36 -17.87 -19.16
C THR A 255 -7.92 -18.18 -19.59
N MET A 256 -7.03 -18.28 -18.61
CA MET A 256 -5.62 -18.60 -18.76
C MET A 256 -5.38 -20.01 -18.24
N GLU A 257 -4.61 -20.81 -18.97
CA GLU A 257 -4.23 -22.15 -18.54
C GLU A 257 -2.72 -22.26 -18.38
N GLY A 258 -2.27 -23.02 -17.40
CA GLY A 258 -0.85 -23.28 -17.19
C GLY A 258 -0.56 -24.21 -16.03
N GLY A 259 0.71 -24.31 -15.70
CA GLY A 259 1.27 -25.12 -14.64
C GLY A 259 1.49 -24.31 -13.37
N TRP A 260 1.35 -24.97 -12.23
CA TRP A 260 1.73 -24.44 -10.93
C TRP A 260 2.18 -25.57 -10.03
N THR A 261 3.27 -25.36 -9.29
CA THR A 261 3.85 -26.40 -8.45
C THR A 261 3.72 -26.03 -6.97
N LEU A 262 3.06 -26.92 -6.22
CA LEU A 262 3.14 -26.95 -4.76
C LEU A 262 4.43 -27.68 -4.40
N ARG A 263 5.52 -26.93 -4.24
CA ARG A 263 6.88 -27.49 -4.06
C ARG A 263 7.05 -28.34 -2.83
N ARG A 264 6.38 -27.99 -1.73
CA ARG A 264 6.50 -28.72 -0.46
C ARG A 264 5.20 -28.65 0.32
N ALA A 265 4.62 -29.82 0.54
CA ALA A 265 3.56 -30.06 1.49
C ALA A 265 4.02 -31.12 2.50
N GLU A 266 3.66 -30.92 3.76
CA GLU A 266 3.98 -31.84 4.86
C GLU A 266 2.73 -32.14 5.69
N LYS A 267 2.69 -33.34 6.27
CA LYS A 267 1.61 -33.75 7.18
C LYS A 267 2.09 -33.64 8.62
N SER A 268 1.66 -32.58 9.30
CA SER A 268 2.03 -32.29 10.69
C SER A 268 0.83 -32.56 11.60
N LEU A 269 0.97 -33.47 12.57
CA LEU A 269 -0.10 -33.85 13.51
C LEU A 269 -1.41 -34.28 12.83
N GLY A 270 -1.30 -34.99 11.69
CA GLY A 270 -2.44 -35.44 10.91
C GLY A 270 -3.06 -34.38 9.98
N GLN A 271 -2.60 -33.12 10.06
CA GLN A 271 -3.06 -32.02 9.22
C GLN A 271 -2.04 -31.68 8.13
N TRP A 272 -2.51 -31.51 6.89
CA TRP A 272 -1.66 -31.07 5.80
C TRP A 272 -1.35 -29.58 5.88
N LYS A 273 -0.08 -29.23 5.66
CA LYS A 273 0.42 -27.86 5.61
C LYS A 273 1.24 -27.66 4.34
N ALA A 274 1.04 -26.53 3.69
CA ALA A 274 1.83 -26.11 2.54
C ALA A 274 2.98 -25.24 3.05
N THR A 275 4.20 -25.76 2.98
CA THR A 275 5.39 -25.05 3.45
C THR A 275 6.11 -24.31 2.33
N ARG A 276 5.91 -24.70 1.06
CA ARG A 276 6.46 -23.97 -0.09
C ARG A 276 5.64 -24.18 -1.35
N ALA A 277 5.42 -23.12 -2.10
CA ALA A 277 4.79 -23.18 -3.43
C ALA A 277 5.39 -22.15 -4.39
N ASP A 278 5.23 -22.37 -5.69
CA ASP A 278 5.70 -21.44 -6.73
C ASP A 278 4.85 -20.17 -6.84
N LEU A 279 5.54 -19.04 -7.04
CA LEU A 279 4.89 -17.76 -7.33
C LEU A 279 4.40 -17.74 -8.77
N LEU A 280 3.20 -17.21 -8.98
CA LEU A 280 2.70 -16.92 -10.31
C LEU A 280 3.09 -15.47 -10.67
N PRO A 281 3.19 -15.13 -11.97
CA PRO A 281 3.42 -13.73 -12.38
C PRO A 281 2.33 -12.78 -11.86
N LEU A 282 1.12 -13.29 -11.67
CA LEU A 282 -0.04 -12.60 -11.11
C LEU A 282 0.02 -12.42 -9.59
N THR A 283 0.97 -13.07 -8.89
CA THR A 283 1.02 -13.05 -7.44
C THR A 283 1.38 -11.67 -6.90
N ARG A 284 0.56 -11.16 -5.98
CA ARG A 284 0.70 -9.81 -5.40
C ARG A 284 1.46 -9.86 -4.09
N ILE A 285 2.70 -9.36 -4.12
CA ILE A 285 3.57 -9.31 -2.94
C ILE A 285 4.15 -7.90 -2.83
N PRO A 286 3.56 -7.02 -1.99
CA PRO A 286 3.99 -5.63 -1.89
C PRO A 286 5.50 -5.48 -1.63
N ALA A 287 6.09 -6.38 -0.84
CA ALA A 287 7.52 -6.39 -0.57
C ALA A 287 8.35 -6.61 -1.85
N LEU A 288 8.02 -7.63 -2.65
CA LEU A 288 8.75 -7.94 -3.89
C LEU A 288 8.50 -6.89 -4.96
N GLU A 289 7.27 -6.39 -5.08
CA GLU A 289 6.93 -5.29 -5.98
C GLU A 289 7.71 -4.02 -5.65
N SER A 290 7.85 -3.69 -4.36
CA SER A 290 8.62 -2.53 -3.93
C SER A 290 10.11 -2.67 -4.26
N ILE A 291 10.68 -3.86 -4.13
CA ILE A 291 12.08 -4.15 -4.51
C ILE A 291 12.22 -4.00 -6.03
N PHE A 292 11.29 -4.58 -6.80
CA PHE A 292 11.29 -4.51 -8.26
C PHE A 292 11.17 -3.08 -8.79
N VAL A 293 10.33 -2.24 -8.17
CA VAL A 293 10.18 -0.83 -8.55
C VAL A 293 11.41 0.00 -8.19
N ARG A 294 12.16 -0.39 -7.15
CA ARG A 294 13.41 0.28 -6.74
C ARG A 294 14.58 -0.07 -7.65
N GLU A 295 14.57 -1.26 -8.25
CA GLU A 295 15.54 -1.63 -9.27
C GLU A 295 15.38 -0.72 -10.48
N ALA A 296 16.19 0.34 -10.52
CA ALA A 296 16.24 1.27 -11.62
C ALA A 296 16.63 0.52 -12.90
N SER A 297 15.63 0.21 -13.72
CA SER A 297 15.77 -0.47 -14.99
C SER A 297 15.23 0.40 -16.11
N LEU A 298 15.89 0.31 -17.28
CA LEU A 298 15.39 0.82 -18.55
C LEU A 298 15.12 -0.42 -19.41
N PRO A 299 13.86 -0.68 -19.81
CA PRO A 299 12.64 0.11 -19.60
C PRO A 299 12.15 0.12 -18.14
N PRO A 300 11.26 1.06 -17.75
CA PRO A 300 10.72 1.13 -16.39
C PRO A 300 10.07 -0.19 -15.97
N PRO A 301 10.17 -0.59 -14.70
CA PRO A 301 9.51 -1.78 -14.20
C PRO A 301 8.00 -1.63 -14.37
N ALA A 302 7.34 -2.66 -14.89
CA ALA A 302 5.90 -2.68 -15.07
C ALA A 302 5.26 -3.74 -14.18
N LEU A 303 4.12 -3.40 -13.58
CA LEU A 303 3.41 -4.25 -12.64
C LEU A 303 2.03 -4.61 -13.20
N LEU A 304 1.57 -5.82 -12.90
CA LEU A 304 0.21 -6.24 -13.23
C LEU A 304 -0.78 -5.66 -12.21
N ARG A 305 -1.77 -4.93 -12.70
CA ARG A 305 -2.81 -4.28 -11.89
C ARG A 305 -4.17 -4.45 -12.53
N ALA A 306 -5.15 -4.69 -11.69
CA ALA A 306 -6.52 -4.76 -12.13
C ALA A 306 -7.06 -3.33 -12.39
N GLN A 307 -7.93 -3.15 -13.38
CA GLN A 307 -8.42 -1.83 -13.79
C GLN A 307 -9.04 -1.04 -12.63
N SER A 308 -9.76 -1.70 -11.72
CA SER A 308 -10.37 -1.05 -10.55
C SER A 308 -9.32 -0.48 -9.59
N GLU A 309 -8.19 -1.18 -9.42
CA GLU A 309 -7.09 -0.73 -8.56
C GLU A 309 -6.40 0.51 -9.12
N LEU A 310 -6.26 0.58 -10.44
CA LEU A 310 -5.64 1.73 -11.12
C LEU A 310 -6.50 2.98 -11.02
N ILE A 311 -7.83 2.85 -11.11
CA ILE A 311 -8.76 3.96 -10.87
C ILE A 311 -8.60 4.46 -9.43
N ASN A 312 -8.65 3.55 -8.46
CA ASN A 312 -8.44 3.90 -7.05
C ASN A 312 -7.08 4.59 -6.84
N SER A 313 -6.02 4.08 -7.47
CA SER A 313 -4.69 4.68 -7.38
C SER A 313 -4.62 6.06 -8.02
N ARG A 314 -5.35 6.31 -9.11
CA ARG A 314 -5.44 7.62 -9.75
C ARG A 314 -6.11 8.64 -8.84
N ASP A 315 -7.24 8.28 -8.23
CA ASP A 315 -7.96 9.16 -7.33
C ASP A 315 -7.10 9.52 -6.11
N LYS A 316 -6.38 8.52 -5.58
CA LYS A 316 -5.42 8.70 -4.48
C LYS A 316 -4.25 9.59 -4.89
N GLN A 317 -3.73 9.44 -6.11
CA GLN A 317 -2.68 10.32 -6.64
C GLN A 317 -3.17 11.77 -6.74
N ILE A 318 -4.39 12.00 -7.23
CA ILE A 318 -4.99 13.34 -7.34
C ILE A 318 -5.15 13.95 -5.95
N ALA A 319 -5.74 13.20 -5.01
CA ALA A 319 -5.94 13.64 -3.63
C ALA A 319 -4.60 13.95 -2.92
N ALA A 320 -3.57 13.12 -3.11
CA ALA A 320 -2.25 13.34 -2.54
C ALA A 320 -1.60 14.61 -3.11
N LYS A 321 -1.70 14.86 -4.42
CA LYS A 321 -1.22 16.11 -5.04
C LYS A 321 -1.93 17.34 -4.50
N GLN A 322 -3.27 17.29 -4.46
CA GLN A 322 -4.08 18.38 -3.90
C GLN A 322 -3.71 18.66 -2.45
N SER A 323 -3.57 17.63 -1.62
CA SER A 323 -3.15 17.80 -0.23
C SER A 323 -1.76 18.43 -0.09
N LEU A 324 -0.82 18.11 -0.98
CA LEU A 324 0.50 18.74 -1.00
C LEU A 324 0.41 20.22 -1.39
N ASP A 325 -0.36 20.53 -2.42
CA ASP A 325 -0.54 21.90 -2.91
C ASP A 325 -1.28 22.77 -1.88
N ASP A 326 -2.35 22.24 -1.26
CA ASP A 326 -3.10 22.93 -0.20
C ASP A 326 -2.20 23.26 1.00
N ARG A 327 -1.32 22.33 1.39
CA ARG A 327 -0.36 22.56 2.48
C ARG A 327 0.70 23.60 2.12
N LEU A 328 1.14 23.66 0.86
CA LEU A 328 2.04 24.71 0.41
C LEU A 328 1.34 26.07 0.37
N ILE A 329 0.09 26.12 -0.10
CA ILE A 329 -0.73 27.35 -0.08
C ILE A 329 -0.92 27.83 1.36
N SER A 330 -1.19 26.92 2.32
CA SER A 330 -1.31 27.29 3.73
C SER A 330 -0.01 27.87 4.28
N ILE A 331 1.15 27.24 4.01
CA ILE A 331 2.46 27.75 4.42
C ILE A 331 2.70 29.15 3.86
N THR A 332 2.42 29.38 2.57
CA THR A 332 2.60 30.72 1.98
C THR A 332 1.66 31.76 2.60
N THR A 333 0.46 31.36 3.01
CA THR A 333 -0.51 32.22 3.70
C THR A 333 -0.02 32.57 5.10
N ASP A 334 0.48 31.59 5.85
CA ASP A 334 1.05 31.78 7.19
C ASP A 334 2.28 32.70 7.16
N VAL A 335 3.17 32.51 6.19
CA VAL A 335 4.34 33.38 5.97
C VAL A 335 3.91 34.82 5.65
N LYS A 336 2.88 35.02 4.83
CA LYS A 336 2.33 36.37 4.54
C LYS A 336 1.73 37.02 5.78
N GLN A 337 0.95 36.28 6.57
CA GLN A 337 0.38 36.78 7.83
C GLN A 337 1.48 37.14 8.83
N TYR A 338 2.46 36.26 9.01
CA TYR A 338 3.63 36.50 9.86
C TYR A 338 4.39 37.75 9.43
N ARG A 339 4.70 37.91 8.14
CA ARG A 339 5.33 39.12 7.60
C ARG A 339 4.50 40.38 7.88
N SER A 340 3.18 40.33 7.70
CA SER A 340 2.31 41.48 7.97
C SER A 340 2.32 41.90 9.46
N SER A 341 2.36 40.93 10.38
CA SER A 341 2.47 41.18 11.82
C SER A 341 3.79 41.85 12.19
N LEU A 342 4.91 41.38 11.65
CA LEU A 342 6.23 42.00 11.87
C LEU A 342 6.35 43.39 11.21
N MET A 343 5.74 43.59 10.03
CA MET A 343 5.73 44.90 9.37
C MET A 343 4.87 45.93 10.12
N SER A 344 3.86 45.49 10.87
CA SER A 344 3.04 46.39 11.70
C SER A 344 3.83 47.01 12.87
N SER A 345 4.91 46.35 13.33
CA SER A 345 5.82 46.88 14.34
C SER A 345 7.01 47.66 13.74
N ALA A 346 7.17 47.66 12.42
CA ALA A 346 8.23 48.42 11.76
C ALA A 346 7.98 49.94 11.86
N PRO A 347 9.04 50.76 11.91
CA PRO A 347 8.91 52.22 11.92
C PRO A 347 8.03 52.68 10.73
N ALA A 348 6.97 53.42 11.03
CA ALA A 348 6.05 53.92 10.03
C ALA A 348 6.81 54.68 8.94
N ALA A 349 6.41 54.50 7.68
CA ALA A 349 6.90 55.35 6.61
C ALA A 349 6.67 56.80 7.01
N ALA A 350 7.69 57.65 6.93
CA ALA A 350 7.50 59.09 7.01
C ALA A 350 6.42 59.44 6.00
N LYS A 351 5.20 59.74 6.48
CA LYS A 351 4.11 60.23 5.63
C LYS A 351 4.68 61.50 5.01
N SER A 352 5.06 61.47 3.74
CA SER A 352 5.28 62.71 3.03
C SER A 352 3.94 63.44 3.13
N LYS A 353 3.94 64.50 3.92
CA LYS A 353 2.81 65.40 4.02
C LYS A 353 2.77 66.02 2.63
N GLY A 354 1.97 65.43 1.74
CA GLY A 354 1.78 65.92 0.39
C GLY A 354 1.35 67.37 0.52
N MET A 355 2.29 68.27 0.27
CA MET A 355 2.00 69.68 0.11
C MET A 355 1.25 69.75 -1.21
N GLY A 356 -0.07 69.63 -1.14
CA GLY A 356 -0.96 70.00 -2.22
C GLY A 356 -0.65 71.46 -2.53
N ALA A 357 0.12 71.68 -3.60
CA ALA A 357 0.24 72.98 -4.21
C ALA A 357 -1.18 73.45 -4.52
N GLY A 358 -1.59 74.53 -3.88
CA GLY A 358 -2.89 75.13 -4.13
C GLY A 358 -3.01 75.55 -5.59
N SER A 359 -3.97 74.97 -6.30
CA SER A 359 -4.87 75.74 -7.14
C SER A 359 -6.21 75.02 -7.10
N GLY A 360 -7.20 75.66 -6.52
CA GLY A 360 -8.41 75.03 -5.99
C GLY A 360 -9.20 74.21 -6.99
N VAL A 361 -9.47 72.96 -6.63
CA VAL A 361 -10.70 72.24 -6.96
C VAL A 361 -11.03 71.33 -5.76
N PRO A 362 -12.11 71.57 -5.01
CA PRO A 362 -12.42 70.82 -3.80
C PRO A 362 -13.29 69.61 -4.13
N THR A 363 -12.71 68.47 -4.53
CA THR A 363 -13.36 67.15 -4.41
C THR A 363 -12.42 66.02 -4.85
N GLY A 364 -12.17 65.03 -3.98
CA GLY A 364 -11.66 63.73 -4.43
C GLY A 364 -10.39 63.17 -3.76
N ALA A 365 -9.97 63.65 -2.58
CA ALA A 365 -8.84 63.07 -1.83
C ALA A 365 -9.15 61.72 -1.14
N GLY A 366 -10.18 60.99 -1.60
CA GLY A 366 -10.59 59.67 -1.08
C GLY A 366 -10.24 58.49 -1.99
N ILE A 367 -9.64 58.70 -3.17
CA ILE A 367 -9.51 57.64 -4.21
C ILE A 367 -8.04 57.30 -4.56
N GLY A 368 -7.05 58.02 -4.02
CA GLY A 368 -5.63 57.80 -4.38
C GLY A 368 -4.95 56.56 -3.78
N ALA A 369 -5.48 56.00 -2.68
CA ALA A 369 -4.93 54.79 -2.03
C ALA A 369 -5.63 53.50 -2.48
N VAL A 370 -6.75 53.60 -3.20
CA VAL A 370 -7.54 52.45 -3.67
C VAL A 370 -7.29 52.16 -5.17
N GLY A 371 -6.88 53.16 -5.96
CA GLY A 371 -6.64 52.99 -7.41
C GLY A 371 -5.34 52.24 -7.81
N GLY A 372 -4.33 52.20 -6.94
CA GLY A 372 -3.07 51.50 -7.22
C GLY A 372 -3.16 49.97 -7.14
N ALA A 373 -4.06 49.46 -6.28
CA ALA A 373 -4.37 48.03 -6.20
C ALA A 373 -5.26 47.58 -7.38
N ALA A 374 -6.16 48.45 -7.86
CA ALA A 374 -7.07 48.13 -8.96
C ALA A 374 -6.39 48.14 -10.35
N THR A 375 -5.41 49.03 -10.58
CA THR A 375 -4.74 49.11 -11.89
C THR A 375 -3.66 48.05 -12.07
N GLY A 376 -3.00 47.61 -10.98
CA GLY A 376 -2.07 46.48 -11.01
C GLY A 376 -2.75 45.11 -11.20
N ALA A 377 -3.99 44.98 -10.73
CA ALA A 377 -4.82 43.80 -11.00
C ALA A 377 -5.38 43.80 -12.44
N GLY A 378 -5.60 44.97 -13.05
CA GLY A 378 -6.17 45.10 -14.39
C GLY A 378 -5.24 44.69 -15.55
N ILE A 379 -3.93 44.94 -15.44
CA ILE A 379 -2.98 44.59 -16.52
C ILE A 379 -2.50 43.13 -16.40
N GLY A 380 -2.45 42.57 -15.18
CA GLY A 380 -2.13 41.15 -14.96
C GLY A 380 -3.26 40.18 -15.34
N ALA A 381 -4.53 40.62 -15.28
CA ALA A 381 -5.68 39.79 -15.61
C ALA A 381 -5.89 39.58 -17.12
N MET A 382 -5.29 40.42 -17.98
CA MET A 382 -5.47 40.33 -19.44
C MET A 382 -4.33 39.61 -20.18
N ALA A 383 -3.26 39.17 -19.50
CA ALA A 383 -2.07 38.60 -20.16
C ALA A 383 -1.71 37.15 -19.80
N GLY A 384 -2.41 36.47 -18.88
CA GLY A 384 -2.16 35.05 -18.64
C GLY A 384 -2.92 34.46 -17.47
N GLY A 385 -3.86 33.57 -17.76
CA GLY A 385 -4.53 32.76 -16.74
C GLY A 385 -3.56 31.78 -16.07
N GLY A 386 -3.76 31.56 -14.76
CA GLY A 386 -3.11 30.52 -13.97
C GLY A 386 -1.96 31.01 -13.10
N ASP A 387 -2.24 31.20 -11.81
CA ASP A 387 -1.35 31.09 -10.64
C ASP A 387 -0.07 31.94 -10.51
N GLY A 388 0.33 32.70 -11.53
CA GLY A 388 1.50 33.61 -11.46
C GLY A 388 1.28 34.95 -10.75
N VAL A 389 0.03 35.31 -10.46
CA VAL A 389 -0.37 36.68 -10.04
C VAL A 389 0.05 37.02 -8.59
N ALA A 390 0.17 36.03 -7.71
CA ALA A 390 0.37 36.30 -6.29
C ALA A 390 1.80 36.69 -5.89
N ILE A 391 2.81 36.38 -6.71
CA ILE A 391 4.23 36.62 -6.38
C ILE A 391 4.77 37.86 -7.10
N GLY A 392 4.31 38.15 -8.32
CA GLY A 392 4.74 39.34 -9.08
C GLY A 392 4.13 40.67 -8.59
N ALA A 393 2.90 40.65 -8.07
CA ALA A 393 2.20 41.87 -7.65
C ALA A 393 2.67 42.41 -6.27
N GLY A 394 3.20 41.53 -5.40
CA GLY A 394 3.62 41.92 -4.05
C GLY A 394 4.93 42.72 -4.00
N ALA A 395 5.87 42.45 -4.92
CA ALA A 395 7.16 43.13 -4.97
C ALA A 395 7.10 44.46 -5.74
N GLY A 396 6.29 44.54 -6.81
CA GLY A 396 6.19 45.74 -7.66
C GLY A 396 5.39 46.89 -7.04
N ALA A 397 4.30 46.60 -6.34
CA ALA A 397 3.42 47.63 -5.78
C ALA A 397 4.05 48.42 -4.61
N LEU A 398 4.97 47.81 -3.85
CA LEU A 398 5.68 48.48 -2.76
C LEU A 398 6.92 49.26 -3.22
N ALA A 399 7.56 48.84 -4.31
CA ALA A 399 8.67 49.58 -4.91
C ALA A 399 8.21 50.89 -5.58
N GLY A 400 7.02 50.90 -6.18
CA GLY A 400 6.46 52.07 -6.88
C GLY A 400 6.04 53.23 -5.97
N MET A 401 5.81 52.99 -4.67
CA MET A 401 5.41 54.03 -3.72
C MET A 401 6.58 54.87 -3.15
N LEU A 402 7.83 54.54 -3.50
CA LEU A 402 9.02 55.21 -2.94
C LEU A 402 9.56 56.35 -3.81
N ILE A 403 9.02 56.56 -5.01
CA ILE A 403 9.56 57.51 -5.99
C ILE A 403 8.47 58.53 -6.36
N GLY A 404 8.27 59.53 -5.50
CA GLY A 404 7.32 60.60 -5.75
C GLY A 404 7.59 61.82 -4.88
N ALA A 405 8.25 62.80 -5.50
CA ALA A 405 8.49 64.18 -5.03
C ALA A 405 9.55 64.38 -3.94
N LEU A 406 10.78 64.69 -4.38
CA LEU A 406 11.77 65.42 -3.58
C LEU A 406 12.25 66.66 -4.34
N VAL A 407 11.81 67.82 -3.86
CA VAL A 407 12.39 69.18 -3.99
C VAL A 407 11.95 69.90 -2.70
N ALA A 408 12.73 70.62 -1.90
CA ALA A 408 14.16 70.79 -1.69
C ALA A 408 14.32 71.38 -0.27
N ASN A 409 15.25 70.86 0.55
CA ASN A 409 15.83 71.51 1.75
C ASN A 409 16.92 70.60 2.36
N ALA A 410 18.18 71.07 2.36
CA ALA A 410 19.36 70.25 2.66
C ALA A 410 19.46 69.71 4.10
N GLU A 411 18.74 70.30 5.08
CA GLU A 411 18.70 69.80 6.46
C GLU A 411 17.62 68.74 6.69
N GLN A 412 16.46 68.88 6.04
CA GLN A 412 15.42 67.84 6.05
C GLN A 412 15.88 66.59 5.30
N GLU A 413 16.73 66.76 4.29
CA GLU A 413 17.29 65.66 3.51
C GLU A 413 18.12 64.70 4.37
N LYS A 414 18.98 65.21 5.26
CA LYS A 414 19.79 64.37 6.18
C LYS A 414 18.93 63.57 7.16
N MET A 415 17.88 64.17 7.73
CA MET A 415 16.98 63.45 8.65
C MET A 415 16.13 62.39 7.92
N VAL A 416 15.65 62.71 6.72
CA VAL A 416 14.90 61.77 5.87
C VAL A 416 15.80 60.61 5.43
N GLU A 417 17.07 60.88 5.14
CA GLU A 417 18.04 59.86 4.76
C GLU A 417 18.37 58.92 5.92
N GLN A 418 18.59 59.43 7.13
CA GLN A 418 18.76 58.63 8.34
C GLN A 418 17.53 57.76 8.65
N GLN A 419 16.31 58.31 8.52
CA GLN A 419 15.08 57.54 8.70
C GLN A 419 14.89 56.46 7.63
N LYS A 420 15.26 56.75 6.37
CA LYS A 420 15.25 55.76 5.29
C LYS A 420 16.25 54.63 5.55
N ALA A 421 17.46 54.95 6.03
CA ALA A 421 18.48 53.96 6.36
C ALA A 421 18.02 53.04 7.51
N ALA A 422 17.55 53.62 8.63
CA ALA A 422 17.04 52.86 9.76
C ALA A 422 15.85 51.95 9.38
N ARG A 423 14.95 52.42 8.50
CA ARG A 423 13.84 51.60 8.00
C ARG A 423 14.30 50.47 7.08
N ARG A 424 15.29 50.71 6.20
CA ARG A 424 15.86 49.66 5.35
C ARG A 424 16.49 48.55 6.20
N GLU A 425 17.18 48.92 7.27
CA GLU A 425 17.75 47.94 8.21
C GLU A 425 16.66 47.16 8.95
N ALA A 426 15.62 47.84 9.44
CA ALA A 426 14.49 47.18 10.10
C ALA A 426 13.75 46.21 9.15
N VAL A 427 13.47 46.64 7.92
CA VAL A 427 12.83 45.79 6.88
C VAL A 427 13.72 44.60 6.54
N ALA A 428 15.03 44.81 6.36
CA ALA A 428 15.96 43.72 6.09
C ALA A 428 16.02 42.71 7.24
N ALA A 429 15.96 43.16 8.49
CA ALA A 429 15.89 42.28 9.66
C ALA A 429 14.57 41.48 9.68
N ILE A 430 13.44 42.11 9.37
CA ILE A 430 12.14 41.45 9.26
C ILE A 430 12.15 40.39 8.15
N GLU A 431 12.67 40.71 6.96
CA GLU A 431 12.73 39.74 5.85
C GLU A 431 13.59 38.51 6.19
N ARG A 432 14.68 38.69 6.94
CA ARG A 432 15.47 37.55 7.45
C ARG A 432 14.63 36.65 8.35
N GLN A 433 13.89 37.24 9.30
CA GLN A 433 13.02 36.48 10.20
C GLN A 433 11.87 35.78 9.45
N VAL A 434 11.30 36.40 8.42
CA VAL A 434 10.26 35.80 7.57
C VAL A 434 10.83 34.62 6.77
N THR A 435 12.03 34.77 6.20
CA THR A 435 12.71 33.69 5.46
C THR A 435 13.04 32.51 6.37
N GLU A 436 13.52 32.78 7.59
CA GLU A 436 13.79 31.73 8.59
C GLU A 436 12.51 31.01 9.02
N TYR A 437 11.41 31.75 9.19
CA TYR A 437 10.09 31.20 9.51
C TYR A 437 9.55 30.31 8.39
N GLU A 438 9.63 30.76 7.14
CA GLU A 438 9.27 29.97 5.96
C GLU A 438 10.09 28.68 5.86
N HIS A 439 11.41 28.79 5.99
CA HIS A 439 12.31 27.64 5.98
C HIS A 439 11.98 26.64 7.09
N ARG A 440 11.57 27.11 8.26
CA ARG A 440 11.14 26.25 9.37
C ARG A 440 9.87 25.48 9.01
N LEU A 441 8.82 26.17 8.55
CA LEU A 441 7.56 25.52 8.16
C LEU A 441 7.77 24.50 7.04
N LEU A 442 8.59 24.84 6.03
CA LEU A 442 8.91 23.92 4.94
C LEU A 442 9.70 22.69 5.41
N ARG A 443 10.63 22.85 6.36
CA ARG A 443 11.35 21.71 6.97
C ARG A 443 10.43 20.82 7.79
N GLU A 444 9.50 21.41 8.55
CA GLU A 444 8.49 20.66 9.30
C GLU A 444 7.63 19.83 8.35
N PHE A 445 7.12 20.43 7.28
CA PHE A 445 6.35 19.72 6.27
C PHE A 445 7.18 18.64 5.55
N GLU A 446 8.44 18.92 5.22
CA GLU A 446 9.34 17.92 4.65
C GLU A 446 9.57 16.73 5.58
N ASN A 447 9.66 16.97 6.89
CA ASN A 447 9.78 15.94 7.90
C ASN A 447 8.49 15.12 8.02
N GLU A 448 7.32 15.76 7.97
CA GLU A 448 6.01 15.08 7.94
C GLU A 448 5.94 14.10 6.75
N LEU A 449 6.25 14.57 5.53
CA LEU A 449 6.30 13.71 4.34
C LEU A 449 7.35 12.61 4.46
N GLY A 450 8.50 12.90 5.08
CA GLY A 450 9.52 11.89 5.35
C GLY A 450 9.05 10.79 6.30
N GLN A 451 8.26 11.14 7.33
CA GLN A 451 7.68 10.16 8.25
C GLN A 451 6.63 9.29 7.56
N GLU A 452 5.76 9.88 6.75
CA GLU A 452 4.76 9.15 5.96
C GLU A 452 5.43 8.23 4.95
N ALA A 453 6.45 8.72 4.24
CA ALA A 453 7.27 7.93 3.33
C ALA A 453 7.89 6.72 4.05
N ASN A 454 8.56 6.93 5.19
CA ASN A 454 9.16 5.84 5.96
C ASN A 454 8.11 4.84 6.48
N LYS A 455 6.94 5.31 6.91
CA LYS A 455 5.83 4.45 7.33
C LYS A 455 5.36 3.59 6.15
N GLN A 456 5.20 4.19 4.98
CA GLN A 456 4.82 3.50 3.76
C GLN A 456 5.88 2.46 3.37
N GLU A 457 7.15 2.83 3.36
CA GLU A 457 8.25 1.90 3.08
C GLU A 457 8.28 0.73 4.07
N SER A 458 8.08 0.99 5.36
CA SER A 458 8.02 -0.07 6.37
C SER A 458 6.81 -0.99 6.18
N THR A 459 5.70 -0.47 5.65
CA THR A 459 4.49 -1.24 5.34
C THR A 459 4.70 -2.10 4.12
N LEU A 460 5.39 -1.60 3.10
CA LEU A 460 5.75 -2.35 1.89
C LEU A 460 6.82 -3.40 2.17
N ALA A 461 7.83 -3.07 2.97
CA ALA A 461 8.91 -3.98 3.33
C ALA A 461 8.44 -5.14 4.23
N ARG A 462 7.36 -4.93 4.99
CA ARG A 462 6.70 -5.99 5.73
C ARG A 462 5.86 -6.80 4.76
N PRO A 463 6.15 -8.10 4.61
CA PRO A 463 5.34 -8.94 3.77
C PRO A 463 4.02 -9.20 4.54
N ASN A 464 3.02 -8.32 4.34
CA ASN A 464 1.70 -8.42 4.93
C ASN A 464 0.88 -9.44 4.14
N TRP A 465 0.73 -10.66 4.69
CA TRP A 465 -0.01 -11.77 4.06
C TRP A 465 -1.45 -11.90 4.55
N THR A 466 -1.96 -10.90 5.25
CA THR A 466 -3.33 -10.91 5.79
C THR A 466 -4.30 -10.31 4.76
N ASN A 467 -4.84 -11.13 3.88
CA ASN A 467 -6.11 -10.91 3.21
C ASN A 467 -6.84 -12.24 3.01
#